data_AF-Q2UG42-F1
#
_entry.id   AF-Q2UG42-F1
#
_cell.length_a   1.000
_cell.length_b   1.000
_cell.length_c   1.000
_cell.angle_alpha   90.00
_cell.angle_beta   90.00
_cell.angle_gamma   90.00
#
_symmetry.space_group_name_H-M   'P 1'
#
loop_
_entity.id
_entity.type
_entity.pdbx_description
1 polymer ?
#
loop_
_entity_poly.entity_id
_entity_poly.type
_entity_poly.pdbx_seq_one_letter_code
_entity_poly.pdbx_strand_id
1 'polypeptide(L)'
;MERLAFQISIRSQSNLFQRLPAEIIQYIACLLPSDADVAHLSSCCDILAQNLLPGESSVWRYRFMKLYDTPPGRSSSELKIEYQTRSIVLSQKISFRFGQKEEQLLWLTVMQGILLEALTVTEIDGVVYSKTFERIREALQLSAPDILNRPLSGYGNTKPDRPSDLFCGLQLCLTGLALDPKMSVRCLRTDYDIADVYSYQTEITRPFIDIKKLELPTILHIRNFWVRHLLSPNEATYCTSYAKLPVDQRPRVWSTIKENVELGTNWVGYWFLSNQVRPEHLELAT
;
A
#
# COMPACT_ATOMS: atom_id res chain seq x y z
N MET A 1 14.97 -63.34 25.99
CA MET A 1 15.10 -61.96 26.51
C MET A 1 15.84 -61.00 25.56
N GLU A 2 16.55 -61.47 24.54
CA GLU A 2 17.28 -60.59 23.60
C GLU A 2 16.40 -59.84 22.59
N ARG A 3 15.20 -60.36 22.24
CA ARG A 3 14.26 -59.65 21.35
C ARG A 3 13.63 -58.40 21.96
N LEU A 4 13.53 -58.31 23.30
CA LEU A 4 13.07 -57.09 23.97
C LEU A 4 14.17 -56.02 24.03
N ALA A 5 15.44 -56.41 24.18
CA ALA A 5 16.55 -55.45 24.20
C ALA A 5 16.76 -54.77 22.84
N PHE A 6 16.53 -55.49 21.74
CA PHE A 6 16.63 -54.93 20.39
C PHE A 6 15.47 -53.97 20.06
N GLN A 7 14.27 -54.20 20.60
CA GLN A 7 13.12 -53.29 20.45
C GLN A 7 13.22 -52.03 21.35
N ILE A 8 13.97 -52.09 22.46
CA ILE A 8 14.20 -50.93 23.33
C ILE A 8 15.31 -50.01 22.75
N SER A 9 16.29 -50.56 22.03
CA SER A 9 17.37 -49.78 21.41
C SER A 9 16.90 -48.85 20.27
N ILE A 10 15.83 -49.22 19.56
CA ILE A 10 15.28 -48.40 18.46
C ILE A 10 14.42 -47.23 18.98
N ARG A 11 14.07 -47.21 20.28
CA ARG A 11 13.16 -46.21 20.88
C ARG A 11 13.81 -44.96 21.48
N SER A 12 15.11 -44.75 21.31
CA SER A 12 15.78 -43.54 21.84
C SER A 12 16.95 -43.03 20.98
N GLN A 13 16.80 -43.04 19.66
CA GLN A 13 17.51 -42.05 18.85
C GLN A 13 16.56 -40.90 18.58
N SER A 14 16.42 -40.00 19.56
CA SER A 14 15.92 -38.65 19.28
C SER A 14 16.67 -38.13 18.07
N ASN A 15 15.94 -37.77 17.01
CA ASN A 15 16.52 -37.27 15.77
C ASN A 15 17.59 -36.22 16.12
N LEU A 16 18.79 -36.32 15.54
CA LEU A 16 19.89 -35.39 15.80
C LEU A 16 19.45 -33.93 15.64
N PHE A 17 18.50 -33.68 14.73
CA PHE A 17 17.88 -32.38 14.50
C PHE A 17 17.08 -31.86 15.71
N GLN A 18 16.40 -32.73 16.46
CA GLN A 18 15.64 -32.38 17.66
C GLN A 18 16.55 -32.07 18.87
N ARG A 19 17.84 -32.42 18.79
CA ARG A 19 18.84 -32.12 19.82
C ARG A 19 19.53 -30.78 19.60
N LEU A 20 19.24 -30.10 18.50
CA LEU A 20 19.81 -28.78 18.22
C LEU A 20 19.23 -27.75 19.21
N PRO A 21 20.02 -26.73 19.60
CA PRO A 21 19.50 -25.59 20.35
C PRO A 21 18.36 -24.88 19.59
N ALA A 22 17.44 -24.30 20.35
CA ALA A 22 16.27 -23.58 19.83
C ALA A 22 16.67 -22.52 18.78
N GLU A 23 17.75 -21.80 19.05
CA GLU A 23 18.28 -20.73 18.20
C GLU A 23 18.71 -21.25 16.84
N ILE A 24 19.32 -22.46 16.79
CA ILE A 24 19.75 -23.09 15.54
C ILE A 24 18.53 -23.58 14.75
N ILE A 25 17.55 -24.18 15.43
CA ILE A 25 16.28 -24.61 14.80
C ILE A 25 15.56 -23.41 14.17
N GLN A 26 15.44 -22.32 14.92
CA GLN A 26 14.82 -21.08 14.44
C GLN A 26 15.62 -20.46 13.29
N TYR A 27 16.95 -20.42 13.37
CA TYR A 27 17.79 -19.94 12.29
C TYR A 27 17.58 -20.72 10.98
N ILE A 28 17.52 -22.06 11.06
CA ILE A 28 17.20 -22.91 9.90
C ILE A 28 15.81 -22.56 9.34
N ALA A 29 14.80 -22.36 10.20
CA ALA A 29 13.46 -21.97 9.77
C ALA A 29 13.38 -20.56 9.14
N CYS A 30 14.25 -19.63 9.54
CA CYS A 30 14.39 -18.32 8.90
C CYS A 30 14.85 -18.44 7.44
N LEU A 31 15.65 -19.46 7.12
CA LEU A 31 16.16 -19.70 5.77
C LEU A 31 15.12 -20.35 4.84
N LEU A 32 13.98 -20.82 5.37
CA LEU A 32 12.93 -21.43 4.57
C LEU A 32 12.24 -20.40 3.66
N PRO A 33 11.95 -20.75 2.39
CA PRO A 33 11.52 -19.76 1.41
C PRO A 33 10.09 -19.26 1.63
N SER A 34 9.18 -20.11 2.13
CA SER A 34 7.76 -19.75 2.31
C SER A 34 7.21 -20.02 3.71
N ASP A 35 6.05 -19.45 4.01
CA ASP A 35 5.32 -19.73 5.27
C ASP A 35 4.79 -21.15 5.31
N ALA A 36 4.45 -21.72 4.14
CA ALA A 36 4.04 -23.12 4.03
C ALA A 36 5.17 -24.06 4.47
N ASP A 37 6.42 -23.75 4.12
CA ASP A 37 7.57 -24.57 4.53
C ASP A 37 7.79 -24.53 6.04
N VAL A 38 7.59 -23.37 6.68
CA VAL A 38 7.66 -23.26 8.16
C VAL A 38 6.53 -24.05 8.79
N ALA A 39 5.32 -23.96 8.26
CA ALA A 39 4.18 -24.74 8.73
C ALA A 39 4.45 -26.25 8.61
N HIS A 40 4.93 -26.71 7.46
CA HIS A 40 5.31 -28.10 7.24
C HIS A 40 6.41 -28.55 8.21
N LEU A 41 7.48 -27.76 8.38
CA LEU A 41 8.55 -28.08 9.33
C LEU A 41 8.02 -28.19 10.77
N SER A 42 7.15 -27.25 11.17
CA SER A 42 6.55 -27.26 12.51
C SER A 42 5.63 -28.48 12.72
N SER A 43 5.00 -28.99 11.66
CA SER A 43 4.12 -30.16 11.73
C SER A 43 4.85 -31.49 11.86
N CYS A 44 6.17 -31.52 11.65
CA CYS A 44 6.95 -32.76 11.72
C CYS A 44 7.03 -33.34 13.13
N CYS A 45 7.08 -32.51 14.19
CA CYS A 45 7.05 -32.95 15.59
C CYS A 45 6.83 -31.81 16.59
N ASP A 46 6.43 -32.17 17.81
CA ASP A 46 6.12 -31.22 18.89
C ASP A 46 7.29 -30.31 19.27
N ILE A 47 8.53 -30.82 19.29
CA ILE A 47 9.72 -30.01 19.60
C ILE A 47 9.88 -28.88 18.58
N LEU A 48 9.67 -29.17 17.28
CA LEU A 48 9.76 -28.14 16.25
C LEU A 48 8.60 -27.15 16.34
N ALA A 49 7.38 -27.64 16.58
CA ALA A 49 6.23 -26.76 16.83
C ALA A 49 6.49 -25.79 18.00
N GLN A 50 7.01 -26.29 19.13
CA GLN A 50 7.32 -25.49 20.32
C GLN A 50 8.43 -24.45 20.09
N ASN A 51 9.38 -24.70 19.19
CA ASN A 51 10.46 -23.76 18.90
C ASN A 51 10.09 -22.71 17.81
N LEU A 52 9.17 -23.06 16.91
CA LEU A 52 8.86 -22.25 15.72
C LEU A 52 7.55 -21.46 15.84
N LEU A 53 6.52 -22.02 16.47
CA LEU A 53 5.20 -21.41 16.51
C LEU A 53 5.03 -20.27 17.53
N PRO A 54 5.70 -20.21 18.69
CA PRO A 54 5.51 -19.10 19.63
C PRO A 54 5.80 -17.71 19.04
N GLY A 55 5.19 -16.67 19.60
CA GLY A 55 5.38 -15.28 19.17
C GLY A 55 6.80 -14.77 19.41
N GLU A 56 7.45 -15.33 20.41
CA GLU A 56 8.81 -15.02 20.85
C GLU A 56 9.86 -15.62 19.91
N SER A 57 9.45 -16.52 19.01
CA SER A 57 10.33 -17.11 18.00
C SER A 57 10.88 -16.04 17.06
N SER A 58 12.20 -16.03 16.89
CA SER A 58 12.89 -15.09 16.01
C SER A 58 12.47 -15.21 14.53
N VAL A 59 11.88 -16.35 14.15
CA VAL A 59 11.37 -16.64 12.79
C VAL A 59 10.37 -15.58 12.33
N TRP A 60 9.42 -15.22 13.18
CA TRP A 60 8.35 -14.29 12.79
C TRP A 60 8.86 -12.87 12.67
N ARG A 61 9.74 -12.45 13.58
CA ARG A 61 10.42 -11.16 13.48
C ARG A 61 11.27 -11.08 12.21
N TYR A 62 12.03 -12.14 11.91
CA TYR A 62 12.83 -12.22 10.70
C TYR A 62 11.97 -12.10 9.43
N ARG A 63 10.87 -12.85 9.37
CA ARG A 63 9.93 -12.80 8.23
C ARG A 63 9.27 -11.44 8.08
N PHE A 64 8.87 -10.81 9.19
CA PHE A 64 8.34 -9.46 9.17
C PHE A 64 9.38 -8.48 8.61
N MET A 65 10.60 -8.45 9.18
CA MET A 65 11.70 -7.55 8.77
C MET A 65 12.18 -7.75 7.33
N LYS A 66 11.93 -8.93 6.76
CA LYS A 66 12.21 -9.24 5.35
C LYS A 66 11.26 -8.47 4.41
N LEU A 67 10.01 -8.26 4.82
CA LEU A 67 8.97 -7.64 3.98
C LEU A 67 8.60 -6.22 4.39
N TYR A 68 8.73 -5.87 5.66
CA TYR A 68 8.28 -4.60 6.22
C TYR A 68 9.40 -3.91 6.98
N ASP A 69 9.33 -2.60 7.01
CA ASP A 69 10.12 -1.78 7.92
C ASP A 69 9.55 -1.97 9.35
N THR A 70 10.42 -2.01 10.35
CA THR A 70 10.03 -2.32 11.73
C THR A 70 10.13 -1.09 12.61
N PRO A 71 9.00 -0.59 13.16
CA PRO A 71 9.03 0.48 14.14
C PRO A 71 9.84 0.08 15.38
N PRO A 72 10.56 1.02 16.03
CA PRO A 72 11.31 0.72 17.25
C PRO A 72 10.37 0.29 18.38
N GLY A 73 10.85 -0.60 19.25
CA GLY A 73 10.13 -1.02 20.47
C GLY A 73 9.06 -2.10 20.28
N ARG A 74 8.83 -2.61 19.07
CA ARG A 74 7.85 -3.68 18.81
C ARG A 74 8.37 -5.06 19.25
N SER A 75 7.57 -5.79 20.00
CA SER A 75 7.87 -7.17 20.43
C SER A 75 7.71 -8.18 19.28
N SER A 76 8.40 -9.32 19.36
CA SER A 76 8.28 -10.37 18.33
C SER A 76 6.87 -10.95 18.24
N SER A 77 6.17 -11.06 19.37
CA SER A 77 4.80 -11.60 19.43
C SER A 77 3.80 -10.68 18.74
N GLU A 78 3.93 -9.36 18.89
CA GLU A 78 3.14 -8.38 18.13
C GLU A 78 3.44 -8.47 16.63
N LEU A 79 4.73 -8.51 16.25
CA LEU A 79 5.14 -8.59 14.85
C LEU A 79 4.66 -9.88 14.17
N LYS A 80 4.60 -10.99 14.91
CA LYS A 80 4.01 -12.23 14.41
C LYS A 80 2.54 -12.05 14.05
N ILE A 81 1.74 -11.49 14.95
CA ILE A 81 0.30 -11.30 14.74
C ILE A 81 0.07 -10.40 13.52
N GLU A 82 0.81 -9.30 13.43
CA GLU A 82 0.72 -8.39 12.29
C GLU A 82 1.18 -9.05 10.99
N TYR A 83 2.31 -9.74 11.00
CA TYR A 83 2.78 -10.49 9.85
C TYR A 83 1.72 -11.44 9.32
N GLN A 84 1.17 -12.30 10.19
CA GLN A 84 0.18 -13.29 9.80
C GLN A 84 -1.11 -12.64 9.31
N THR A 85 -1.59 -11.60 10.00
CA THR A 85 -2.78 -10.83 9.58
C THR A 85 -2.57 -10.23 8.20
N ARG A 86 -1.44 -9.56 7.96
CA ARG A 86 -1.12 -8.96 6.66
C ARG A 86 -0.96 -10.00 5.56
N SER A 87 -0.26 -11.11 5.83
CA SER A 87 -0.09 -12.20 4.86
C SER A 87 -1.43 -12.81 4.44
N ILE A 88 -2.35 -13.00 5.39
CA ILE A 88 -3.68 -13.52 5.10
C ILE A 88 -4.51 -12.49 4.33
N VAL A 89 -4.63 -11.26 4.84
CA VAL A 89 -5.53 -10.26 4.28
C VAL A 89 -5.03 -9.75 2.92
N LEU A 90 -3.74 -9.43 2.79
CA LEU A 90 -3.19 -8.88 1.55
C LEU A 90 -3.07 -9.91 0.42
N SER A 91 -3.10 -11.21 0.71
CA SER A 91 -3.11 -12.25 -0.33
C SER A 91 -4.50 -12.46 -0.95
N GLN A 92 -5.56 -11.95 -0.32
CA GLN A 92 -6.91 -12.04 -0.86
C GLN A 92 -7.08 -11.13 -2.06
N LYS A 93 -7.54 -11.70 -3.18
CA LYS A 93 -7.93 -10.91 -4.35
C LYS A 93 -9.27 -10.24 -4.06
N ILE A 94 -9.24 -8.93 -3.88
CA ILE A 94 -10.42 -8.12 -3.64
C ILE A 94 -10.76 -7.29 -4.88
N SER A 95 -12.04 -6.98 -5.01
CA SER A 95 -12.51 -6.03 -6.02
C SER A 95 -13.54 -5.10 -5.40
N PHE A 96 -13.47 -3.84 -5.79
CA PHE A 96 -14.40 -2.79 -5.37
C PHE A 96 -15.51 -2.54 -6.39
N ARG A 97 -15.57 -3.35 -7.45
CA ARG A 97 -16.57 -3.24 -8.53
C ARG A 97 -18.01 -3.28 -8.05
N PHE A 98 -18.27 -4.04 -6.98
CA PHE A 98 -19.62 -4.34 -6.51
C PHE A 98 -19.89 -3.78 -5.11
N GLY A 99 -19.28 -2.64 -4.78
CA GLY A 99 -19.41 -2.02 -3.46
C GLY A 99 -18.31 -2.43 -2.50
N GLN A 100 -18.42 -1.96 -1.25
CA GLN A 100 -17.55 -2.33 -0.14
C GLN A 100 -18.31 -3.25 0.80
N LYS A 101 -17.91 -4.51 0.86
CA LYS A 101 -18.39 -5.48 1.85
C LYS A 101 -17.35 -5.63 2.96
N GLU A 102 -17.61 -6.54 3.88
CA GLU A 102 -16.75 -6.81 5.04
C GLU A 102 -15.31 -7.16 4.65
N GLU A 103 -15.11 -7.95 3.59
CA GLU A 103 -13.77 -8.31 3.09
C GLU A 103 -13.00 -7.08 2.57
N GLN A 104 -13.66 -6.17 1.84
CA GLN A 104 -13.03 -4.92 1.38
C GLN A 104 -12.71 -4.01 2.57
N LEU A 105 -13.60 -3.92 3.55
CA LEU A 105 -13.39 -3.11 4.76
C LEU A 105 -12.19 -3.63 5.56
N LEU A 106 -12.08 -4.95 5.76
CA LEU A 106 -10.95 -5.56 6.45
C LEU A 106 -9.64 -5.26 5.70
N TRP A 107 -9.65 -5.43 4.38
CA TRP A 107 -8.48 -5.14 3.56
C TRP A 107 -8.07 -3.67 3.62
N LEU A 108 -9.02 -2.74 3.51
CA LEU A 108 -8.77 -1.30 3.63
C LEU A 108 -8.20 -0.96 5.01
N THR A 109 -8.71 -1.56 6.08
CA THR A 109 -8.24 -1.32 7.46
C THR A 109 -6.79 -1.76 7.64
N VAL A 110 -6.45 -2.96 7.13
CA VAL A 110 -5.06 -3.45 7.15
C VAL A 110 -4.16 -2.54 6.29
N MET A 111 -4.61 -2.15 5.11
CA MET A 111 -3.86 -1.25 4.22
C MET A 111 -3.61 0.12 4.85
N GLN A 112 -4.59 0.66 5.59
CA GLN A 112 -4.43 1.92 6.34
C GLN A 112 -3.35 1.80 7.41
N GLY A 113 -3.35 0.71 8.20
CA GLY A 113 -2.31 0.49 9.21
C GLY A 113 -0.92 0.45 8.59
N ILE A 114 -0.75 -0.30 7.50
CA ILE A 114 0.52 -0.41 6.76
C ILE A 114 0.95 0.95 6.19
N LEU A 115 0.02 1.73 5.65
CA LEU A 115 0.30 3.05 5.11
C LEU A 115 0.72 4.04 6.20
N LEU A 116 0.03 4.06 7.33
CA LEU A 116 0.40 4.92 8.46
C LEU A 116 1.80 4.56 8.96
N GLU A 117 2.14 3.27 9.05
CA GLU A 117 3.49 2.83 9.39
C GLU A 117 4.52 3.29 8.36
N ALA A 118 4.24 3.14 7.06
CA ALA A 118 5.13 3.58 6.00
C ALA A 118 5.43 5.09 6.08
N LEU A 119 4.47 5.91 6.51
CA LEU A 119 4.63 7.35 6.70
C LEU A 119 5.45 7.72 7.95
N THR A 120 5.62 6.80 8.91
CA THR A 120 6.46 7.01 10.11
C THR A 120 7.93 6.65 9.88
N VAL A 121 8.27 5.99 8.77
CA VAL A 121 9.65 5.62 8.47
C VAL A 121 10.41 6.87 8.01
N THR A 122 11.17 7.45 8.93
CA THR A 122 12.08 8.57 8.65
C THR A 122 13.11 8.18 7.59
N GLU A 123 13.35 9.10 6.65
CA GLU A 123 14.45 9.00 5.69
C GLU A 123 15.78 8.80 6.45
N ILE A 124 16.46 7.69 6.20
CA ILE A 124 17.83 7.46 6.65
C ILE A 124 18.73 7.76 5.43
N ASP A 125 19.66 8.70 5.59
CA ASP A 125 20.71 9.03 4.61
C ASP A 125 20.23 9.44 3.20
N GLY A 126 19.06 10.10 3.11
CA GLY A 126 18.52 10.61 1.84
C GLY A 126 18.04 9.52 0.86
N VAL A 127 18.05 8.24 1.28
CA VAL A 127 17.53 7.11 0.50
C VAL A 127 16.16 6.71 1.04
N VAL A 128 15.13 7.10 0.30
CA VAL A 128 13.72 6.75 0.61
C VAL A 128 13.41 5.35 0.06
N TYR A 129 13.96 4.31 0.67
CA TYR A 129 13.54 2.94 0.38
C TYR A 129 12.78 2.37 1.58
N SER A 130 11.46 2.28 1.45
CA SER A 130 10.60 1.63 2.43
C SER A 130 10.15 0.27 1.88
N LYS A 131 10.53 -0.81 2.56
CA LYS A 131 10.03 -2.16 2.23
C LYS A 131 8.52 -2.21 2.38
N THR A 132 8.01 -1.54 3.42
CA THR A 132 6.57 -1.43 3.69
C THR A 132 5.84 -0.82 2.50
N PHE A 133 6.39 0.23 1.88
CA PHE A 133 5.79 0.85 0.72
C PHE A 133 5.85 -0.02 -0.54
N GLU A 134 6.93 -0.76 -0.77
CA GLU A 134 6.98 -1.75 -1.86
C GLU A 134 5.93 -2.85 -1.66
N ARG A 135 5.67 -3.27 -0.42
CA ARG A 135 4.56 -4.19 -0.11
C ARG A 135 3.18 -3.61 -0.41
N ILE A 136 2.97 -2.32 -0.14
CA ILE A 136 1.74 -1.62 -0.55
C ILE A 136 1.60 -1.69 -2.07
N ARG A 137 2.65 -1.30 -2.83
CA ARG A 137 2.64 -1.35 -4.30
C ARG A 137 2.30 -2.74 -4.82
N GLU A 138 2.95 -3.78 -4.30
CA GLU A 138 2.72 -5.17 -4.72
C GLU A 138 1.29 -5.62 -4.41
N ALA A 139 0.78 -5.34 -3.22
CA ALA A 139 -0.59 -5.69 -2.84
C ALA A 139 -1.64 -5.01 -3.73
N LEU A 140 -1.41 -3.74 -4.11
CA LEU A 140 -2.26 -3.03 -5.04
C LEU A 140 -2.25 -3.68 -6.43
N GLN A 141 -1.09 -4.12 -6.92
CA GLN A 141 -0.97 -4.74 -8.25
C GLN A 141 -1.57 -6.16 -8.31
N LEU A 142 -1.31 -6.98 -7.28
CA LEU A 142 -1.67 -8.40 -7.29
C LEU A 142 -3.08 -8.67 -6.74
N SER A 143 -3.48 -7.91 -5.72
CA SER A 143 -4.63 -8.24 -4.89
C SER A 143 -5.79 -7.24 -5.05
N ALA A 144 -5.51 -5.97 -5.35
CA ALA A 144 -6.53 -4.93 -5.48
C ALA A 144 -6.30 -3.97 -6.67
N PRO A 145 -6.12 -4.47 -7.91
CA PRO A 145 -5.70 -3.64 -9.05
C PRO A 145 -6.72 -2.56 -9.44
N ASP A 146 -7.99 -2.71 -9.05
CA ASP A 146 -9.05 -1.74 -9.36
C ASP A 146 -9.14 -0.58 -8.36
N ILE A 147 -8.50 -0.67 -7.18
CA ILE A 147 -8.64 0.35 -6.14
C ILE A 147 -8.08 1.70 -6.57
N LEU A 148 -6.98 1.78 -7.34
CA LEU A 148 -6.45 3.06 -7.81
C LEU A 148 -7.04 3.49 -9.17
N ASN A 149 -7.72 2.57 -9.85
CA ASN A 149 -8.30 2.79 -11.18
C ASN A 149 -9.65 3.50 -11.11
N ARG A 150 -10.41 3.28 -10.05
CA ARG A 150 -11.81 3.70 -9.98
C ARG A 150 -11.98 4.84 -8.97
N PRO A 151 -12.80 5.86 -9.26
CA PRO A 151 -13.10 6.93 -8.31
C PRO A 151 -13.99 6.46 -7.18
N LEU A 152 -14.94 5.59 -7.53
CA LEU A 152 -16.04 5.16 -6.70
C LEU A 152 -16.05 3.65 -6.62
N SER A 153 -16.44 3.15 -5.45
CA SER A 153 -16.85 1.77 -5.30
C SER A 153 -18.20 1.54 -6.00
N GLY A 154 -18.45 0.33 -6.53
CA GLY A 154 -19.73 0.01 -7.15
C GLY A 154 -19.93 0.50 -8.59
N TYR A 155 -18.87 0.94 -9.28
CA TYR A 155 -18.96 1.47 -10.65
C TYR A 155 -19.55 0.45 -11.63
N GLY A 156 -20.66 0.84 -12.29
CA GLY A 156 -21.48 0.00 -13.15
C GLY A 156 -22.80 -0.45 -12.53
N ASN A 157 -23.00 -0.23 -11.23
CA ASN A 157 -24.29 -0.44 -10.58
C ASN A 157 -25.26 0.70 -10.93
N THR A 158 -26.55 0.36 -11.05
CA THR A 158 -27.62 1.34 -11.30
C THR A 158 -27.84 2.30 -10.12
N LYS A 159 -27.40 1.91 -8.92
CA LYS A 159 -27.36 2.74 -7.70
C LYS A 159 -26.07 2.40 -6.92
N PRO A 160 -24.93 3.01 -7.24
CA PRO A 160 -23.72 2.80 -6.48
C PRO A 160 -23.85 3.45 -5.10
N ASP A 161 -23.43 2.73 -4.06
CA ASP A 161 -23.31 3.31 -2.73
C ASP A 161 -22.18 4.34 -2.70
N ARG A 162 -22.33 5.36 -1.85
CA ARG A 162 -21.26 6.32 -1.61
C ARG A 162 -20.01 5.58 -1.10
N PRO A 163 -18.80 5.86 -1.64
CA PRO A 163 -17.57 5.27 -1.12
C PRO A 163 -17.35 5.70 0.34
N SER A 164 -16.67 4.84 1.11
CA SER A 164 -16.36 5.15 2.50
C SER A 164 -15.23 6.18 2.55
N ASP A 165 -15.18 6.96 3.64
CA ASP A 165 -14.08 7.91 3.82
C ASP A 165 -12.72 7.21 3.91
N LEU A 166 -12.68 5.96 4.41
CA LEU A 166 -11.48 5.13 4.43
C LEU A 166 -10.98 4.80 3.02
N PHE A 167 -11.90 4.36 2.13
CA PHE A 167 -11.58 4.11 0.73
C PHE A 167 -11.06 5.36 0.04
N CYS A 168 -11.75 6.49 0.23
CA CYS A 168 -11.35 7.76 -0.37
C CYS A 168 -10.00 8.25 0.16
N GLY A 169 -9.80 8.22 1.47
CA GLY A 169 -8.55 8.64 2.12
C GLY A 169 -7.36 7.81 1.63
N LEU A 170 -7.50 6.49 1.55
CA LEU A 170 -6.46 5.61 1.03
C LEU A 170 -6.09 5.92 -0.42
N GLN A 171 -7.08 6.09 -1.29
CA GLN A 171 -6.82 6.48 -2.68
C GLN A 171 -6.06 7.80 -2.80
N LEU A 172 -6.46 8.79 -1.98
CA LEU A 172 -5.84 10.11 -1.98
C LEU A 172 -4.39 10.04 -1.47
N CYS A 173 -4.15 9.36 -0.35
CA CYS A 173 -2.79 9.18 0.19
C CYS A 173 -1.88 8.38 -0.77
N LEU A 174 -2.45 7.49 -1.58
CA LEU A 174 -1.73 6.68 -2.57
C LEU A 174 -1.70 7.33 -3.97
N THR A 175 -2.05 8.62 -4.11
CA THR A 175 -2.03 9.33 -5.40
C THR A 175 -0.66 9.32 -6.05
N GLY A 176 0.43 9.38 -5.27
CA GLY A 176 1.79 9.26 -5.81
C GLY A 176 2.03 7.94 -6.55
N LEU A 177 1.50 6.82 -6.06
CA LEU A 177 1.52 5.55 -6.80
C LEU A 177 0.62 5.61 -8.02
N ALA A 178 -0.56 6.20 -7.89
CA ALA A 178 -1.48 6.29 -9.01
C ALA A 178 -0.94 7.08 -10.21
N LEU A 179 -0.04 8.03 -9.95
CA LEU A 179 0.63 8.85 -10.94
C LEU A 179 1.95 8.25 -11.44
N ASP A 180 2.40 7.12 -10.88
CA ASP A 180 3.58 6.39 -11.37
C ASP A 180 3.23 5.68 -12.68
N PRO A 181 3.88 5.99 -13.83
CA PRO A 181 3.60 5.33 -15.10
C PRO A 181 3.86 3.81 -15.10
N LYS A 182 4.63 3.29 -14.13
CA LYS A 182 4.81 1.84 -13.94
C LYS A 182 3.59 1.17 -13.34
N MET A 183 2.75 1.95 -12.63
CA MET A 183 1.47 1.45 -12.17
C MET A 183 0.52 1.39 -13.35
N SER A 184 -0.17 0.26 -13.51
CA SER A 184 -1.17 0.06 -14.57
C SER A 184 -2.49 0.74 -14.22
N VAL A 185 -2.43 2.04 -13.91
CA VAL A 185 -3.60 2.81 -13.49
C VAL A 185 -4.37 3.34 -14.68
N ARG A 186 -5.66 3.01 -14.76
CA ARG A 186 -6.55 3.45 -15.84
C ARG A 186 -7.68 4.31 -15.28
N CYS A 187 -7.74 5.55 -15.76
CA CYS A 187 -8.83 6.49 -15.47
C CYS A 187 -9.57 6.89 -16.76
N LEU A 188 -10.89 6.66 -16.80
CA LEU A 188 -11.78 7.01 -17.89
C LEU A 188 -12.31 8.45 -17.76
N ARG A 189 -12.98 8.98 -18.79
CA ARG A 189 -13.59 10.31 -18.75
C ARG A 189 -14.78 10.34 -17.81
N THR A 190 -15.49 9.21 -17.72
CA THR A 190 -16.63 8.99 -16.82
C THR A 190 -16.24 8.75 -15.37
N ASP A 191 -14.94 8.76 -15.07
CA ASP A 191 -14.39 8.57 -13.73
C ASP A 191 -14.21 9.91 -12.97
N TYR A 192 -14.62 11.03 -13.55
CA TYR A 192 -14.75 12.28 -12.82
C TYR A 192 -15.80 13.19 -13.43
N ASP A 193 -16.42 14.03 -12.60
CA ASP A 193 -17.22 15.14 -13.07
C ASP A 193 -16.34 16.39 -13.22
N ILE A 194 -16.37 17.01 -14.38
CA ILE A 194 -15.63 18.24 -14.64
C ILE A 194 -16.24 19.43 -13.92
N ALA A 195 -17.55 19.42 -13.67
CA ALA A 195 -18.23 20.44 -12.88
C ALA A 195 -17.70 20.42 -11.44
N ASP A 196 -17.53 19.23 -10.86
CA ASP A 196 -16.96 19.06 -9.52
C ASP A 196 -15.48 19.47 -9.49
N VAL A 197 -14.69 19.19 -10.54
CA VAL A 197 -13.26 19.55 -10.61
C VAL A 197 -13.05 21.07 -10.62
N TYR A 198 -13.92 21.83 -11.29
CA TYR A 198 -13.80 23.28 -11.44
C TYR A 198 -14.77 24.08 -10.56
N SER A 199 -15.53 23.41 -9.69
CA SER A 199 -16.61 24.04 -8.92
C SER A 199 -17.60 24.82 -9.80
N TYR A 200 -17.89 24.32 -11.01
CA TYR A 200 -18.69 25.05 -12.00
C TYR A 200 -20.06 25.46 -11.43
N GLN A 201 -20.48 26.70 -11.68
CA GLN A 201 -21.72 27.29 -11.16
C GLN A 201 -21.85 27.33 -9.62
N THR A 202 -20.76 27.13 -8.89
CA THR A 202 -20.74 27.36 -7.43
C THR A 202 -20.28 28.79 -7.15
N GLU A 203 -20.89 29.44 -6.16
CA GLU A 203 -20.44 30.74 -5.70
C GLU A 203 -19.00 30.67 -5.15
N ILE A 204 -18.13 31.55 -5.64
CA ILE A 204 -16.73 31.68 -5.19
C ILE A 204 -16.68 32.48 -3.87
N THR A 205 -17.57 32.16 -2.94
CA THR A 205 -17.65 32.82 -1.63
C THR A 205 -16.81 32.10 -0.57
N ARG A 206 -16.34 30.89 -0.87
CA ARG A 206 -15.53 30.05 0.00
C ARG A 206 -14.39 29.38 -0.77
N PRO A 207 -13.29 29.00 -0.09
CA PRO A 207 -12.24 28.21 -0.72
C PRO A 207 -12.83 26.91 -1.29
N PHE A 208 -12.35 26.53 -2.47
CA PHE A 208 -12.82 25.35 -3.17
C PHE A 208 -12.56 24.05 -2.39
N ILE A 209 -11.43 23.98 -1.67
CA ILE A 209 -11.12 22.92 -0.71
C ILE A 209 -10.96 23.54 0.66
N ASP A 210 -11.82 23.16 1.61
CA ASP A 210 -11.69 23.54 3.02
C ASP A 210 -10.90 22.48 3.79
N ILE A 211 -9.73 22.85 4.29
CA ILE A 211 -8.85 21.95 5.05
C ILE A 211 -9.50 21.51 6.37
N LYS A 212 -10.41 22.31 6.93
CA LYS A 212 -11.15 21.96 8.16
C LYS A 212 -12.28 20.97 7.89
N LYS A 213 -12.76 20.92 6.64
CA LYS A 213 -13.84 20.04 6.20
C LYS A 213 -13.55 19.50 4.81
N LEU A 214 -12.70 18.48 4.76
CA LEU A 214 -12.30 17.84 3.51
C LEU A 214 -13.47 17.04 2.91
N GLU A 215 -14.00 17.53 1.79
CA GLU A 215 -14.95 16.79 0.97
C GLU A 215 -14.18 15.80 0.07
N LEU A 216 -13.84 14.63 0.64
CA LEU A 216 -13.01 13.60 -0.02
C LEU A 216 -13.50 13.22 -1.44
N PRO A 217 -14.81 13.08 -1.72
CA PRO A 217 -15.29 12.79 -3.07
C PRO A 217 -14.90 13.85 -4.12
N THR A 218 -14.99 15.13 -3.77
CA THR A 218 -14.57 16.23 -4.66
C THR A 218 -13.08 16.16 -4.95
N ILE A 219 -12.26 15.90 -3.94
CA ILE A 219 -10.80 15.76 -4.10
C ILE A 219 -10.47 14.56 -4.99
N LEU A 220 -11.22 13.46 -4.90
CA LEU A 220 -11.06 12.31 -5.79
C LEU A 220 -11.38 12.64 -7.26
N HIS A 221 -12.40 13.45 -7.52
CA HIS A 221 -12.68 13.93 -8.88
C HIS A 221 -11.48 14.71 -9.45
N ILE A 222 -10.88 15.60 -8.64
CA ILE A 222 -9.67 16.35 -9.02
C ILE A 222 -8.50 15.39 -9.28
N ARG A 223 -8.24 14.45 -8.37
CA ARG A 223 -7.18 13.44 -8.54
C ARG A 223 -7.34 12.67 -9.84
N ASN A 224 -8.55 12.24 -10.17
CA ASN A 224 -8.83 11.43 -11.36
C ASN A 224 -8.71 12.22 -12.65
N PHE A 225 -9.15 13.47 -12.65
CA PHE A 225 -8.88 14.39 -13.74
C PHE A 225 -7.38 14.40 -14.06
N TRP A 226 -6.53 14.61 -13.06
CA TRP A 226 -5.07 14.65 -13.26
C TRP A 226 -4.49 13.30 -13.67
N VAL A 227 -4.89 12.19 -13.04
CA VAL A 227 -4.43 10.85 -13.43
C VAL A 227 -4.72 10.59 -14.91
N ARG A 228 -5.92 10.91 -15.39
CA ARG A 228 -6.26 10.75 -16.81
C ARG A 228 -5.39 11.65 -17.70
N HIS A 229 -5.29 12.95 -17.40
CA HIS A 229 -4.59 13.89 -18.25
C HIS A 229 -3.06 13.67 -18.28
N LEU A 230 -2.49 13.13 -17.21
CA LEU A 230 -1.07 12.85 -17.09
C LEU A 230 -0.68 11.46 -17.60
N LEU A 231 -1.58 10.47 -17.57
CA LEU A 231 -1.22 9.08 -17.91
C LEU A 231 -1.94 8.51 -19.14
N SER A 232 -3.06 9.10 -19.59
CA SER A 232 -3.80 8.59 -20.75
C SER A 232 -3.29 9.23 -22.05
N PRO A 233 -2.69 8.46 -22.98
CA PRO A 233 -2.30 8.98 -24.30
C PRO A 233 -3.50 9.47 -25.10
N ASN A 234 -4.68 8.87 -24.87
CA ASN A 234 -5.92 9.21 -25.57
C ASN A 234 -6.47 10.59 -25.22
N GLU A 235 -6.00 11.20 -24.12
CA GLU A 235 -6.47 12.54 -23.75
C GLU A 235 -5.76 13.63 -24.56
N ALA A 236 -4.59 13.32 -25.16
CA ALA A 236 -3.78 14.26 -25.95
C ALA A 236 -3.44 15.58 -25.23
N THR A 237 -3.36 15.56 -23.89
CA THR A 237 -3.00 16.71 -23.06
C THR A 237 -1.57 16.60 -22.55
N TYR A 238 -1.36 16.13 -21.32
CA TYR A 238 -0.06 16.21 -20.64
C TYR A 238 0.73 14.90 -20.64
N CYS A 239 0.16 13.81 -21.16
CA CYS A 239 0.77 12.48 -21.11
C CYS A 239 2.20 12.45 -21.64
N THR A 240 2.46 13.03 -22.81
CA THR A 240 3.79 13.07 -23.42
C THR A 240 4.79 13.89 -22.60
N SER A 241 4.37 15.06 -22.08
CA SER A 241 5.24 15.90 -21.26
C SER A 241 5.52 15.24 -19.90
N TYR A 242 4.52 14.63 -19.28
CA TYR A 242 4.65 13.97 -17.99
C TYR A 242 5.57 12.74 -18.08
N ALA A 243 5.45 11.95 -19.15
CA ALA A 243 6.33 10.81 -19.40
C ALA A 243 7.81 11.21 -19.56
N LYS A 244 8.09 12.44 -20.00
CA LYS A 244 9.45 12.98 -20.17
C LYS A 244 10.05 13.55 -18.88
N LEU A 245 9.24 13.78 -17.84
CA LEU A 245 9.75 14.31 -16.58
C LEU A 245 10.74 13.33 -15.94
N PRO A 246 11.89 13.83 -15.43
CA PRO A 246 12.78 13.08 -14.54
C PRO A 246 12.04 12.50 -13.33
N VAL A 247 12.51 11.36 -12.81
CA VAL A 247 11.84 10.63 -11.71
C VAL A 247 11.79 11.45 -10.41
N ASP A 248 12.75 12.34 -10.20
CA ASP A 248 12.84 13.32 -9.11
C ASP A 248 11.89 14.50 -9.24
N GLN A 249 11.37 14.77 -10.44
CA GLN A 249 10.40 15.84 -10.68
C GLN A 249 8.95 15.34 -10.75
N ARG A 250 8.74 14.02 -10.71
CA ARG A 250 7.39 13.43 -10.66
C ARG A 250 6.83 13.49 -9.25
N PRO A 251 5.50 13.57 -9.09
CA PRO A 251 4.85 13.39 -7.80
C PRO A 251 5.33 12.10 -7.13
N ARG A 252 5.85 12.23 -5.91
CA ARG A 252 6.31 11.11 -5.08
C ARG A 252 5.40 10.98 -3.87
N VAL A 253 5.36 9.78 -3.30
CA VAL A 253 4.75 9.62 -1.99
C VAL A 253 5.60 10.34 -0.97
N TRP A 254 4.94 11.04 -0.05
CA TRP A 254 5.57 11.82 1.00
C TRP A 254 6.33 10.86 1.91
N SER A 255 7.64 11.07 2.04
CA SER A 255 8.52 10.32 2.93
C SER A 255 8.45 10.84 4.37
N THR A 256 8.19 12.14 4.56
CA THR A 256 7.94 12.75 5.86
C THR A 256 7.15 14.06 5.68
N ILE A 257 5.96 14.17 6.27
CA ILE A 257 5.25 15.45 6.36
C ILE A 257 5.90 16.22 7.52
N LYS A 258 6.84 17.12 7.21
CA LYS A 258 7.31 18.10 8.20
C LYS A 258 6.26 19.20 8.31
N GLU A 259 5.96 19.69 9.51
CA GLU A 259 4.95 20.75 9.70
C GLU A 259 5.26 22.05 8.94
N ASN A 260 6.50 22.21 8.45
CA ASN A 260 6.96 23.32 7.62
C ASN A 260 7.68 22.80 6.36
N VAL A 261 6.98 22.09 5.47
CA VAL A 261 7.53 21.81 4.14
C VAL A 261 7.46 23.09 3.32
N GLU A 262 8.61 23.71 3.02
CA GLU A 262 8.70 24.64 1.90
C GLU A 262 8.26 23.89 0.64
N LEU A 263 7.11 24.26 0.09
CA LEU A 263 6.66 23.73 -1.19
C LEU A 263 7.79 23.97 -2.18
N GLY A 264 8.36 22.91 -2.74
CA GLY A 264 9.49 23.01 -3.65
C GLY A 264 9.16 24.02 -4.76
N THR A 265 10.03 25.00 -4.94
CA THR A 265 9.88 26.09 -5.94
C THR A 265 9.81 25.60 -7.39
N ASN A 266 10.03 24.29 -7.62
CA ASN A 266 10.09 23.65 -8.92
C ASN A 266 8.92 22.68 -9.16
N TRP A 267 7.72 22.97 -8.64
CA TRP A 267 6.56 22.23 -9.13
C TRP A 267 6.32 22.66 -10.58
N VAL A 268 6.62 21.77 -11.52
CA VAL A 268 6.20 21.92 -12.93
C VAL A 268 4.69 21.71 -12.95
N GLY A 269 3.97 22.77 -12.60
CA GLY A 269 2.52 22.79 -12.58
C GLY A 269 2.00 22.60 -13.99
N TYR A 270 1.05 21.68 -14.14
CA TYR A 270 0.24 21.60 -15.33
C TYR A 270 -0.99 22.49 -15.13
N TRP A 271 -1.28 23.34 -16.11
CA TRP A 271 -2.45 24.22 -16.09
C TRP A 271 -3.31 23.93 -17.30
N PHE A 272 -4.61 23.71 -17.09
CA PHE A 272 -5.58 23.57 -18.18
C PHE A 272 -6.29 24.90 -18.38
N LEU A 273 -6.02 25.55 -19.50
CA LEU A 273 -6.75 26.75 -19.93
C LEU A 273 -7.91 26.33 -20.83
N SER A 274 -9.11 26.30 -20.26
CA SER A 274 -10.35 26.27 -21.02
C SER A 274 -10.65 27.69 -21.52
N ASN A 275 -9.98 28.14 -22.58
CA ASN A 275 -10.55 28.97 -23.66
C ASN A 275 -9.46 29.56 -24.55
N GLN A 276 -9.74 29.56 -25.85
CA GLN A 276 -9.18 30.50 -26.82
C GLN A 276 -9.58 31.94 -26.45
N VAL A 277 -8.88 32.53 -25.49
CA VAL A 277 -8.81 33.99 -25.37
C VAL A 277 -7.36 34.37 -25.62
N ARG A 278 -7.17 35.27 -26.57
CA ARG A 278 -5.86 35.74 -27.04
C ARG A 278 -4.98 36.18 -25.86
N PRO A 279 -3.67 35.91 -25.89
CA PRO A 279 -2.77 36.29 -24.83
C PRO A 279 -2.50 37.79 -24.91
N GLU A 280 -3.17 38.57 -24.08
CA GLU A 280 -2.73 39.91 -23.76
C GLU A 280 -2.36 39.91 -22.27
N HIS A 281 -1.06 39.74 -22.04
CA HIS A 281 -0.29 40.06 -20.83
C HIS A 281 -0.96 39.79 -19.47
N LEU A 282 -0.67 38.63 -18.89
CA LEU A 282 -0.67 38.45 -17.44
C LEU A 282 0.77 38.22 -16.99
N GLU A 283 1.44 39.33 -16.65
CA GLU A 283 2.58 39.32 -15.74
C GLU A 283 2.06 38.90 -14.36
N LEU A 284 2.47 37.73 -13.87
CA LEU A 284 2.30 37.38 -12.47
C LEU A 284 3.41 38.05 -11.68
N ALA A 285 3.05 39.12 -10.97
CA ALA A 285 3.88 39.72 -9.93
C ALA A 285 4.14 38.70 -8.81
N THR A 286 5.40 38.68 -8.38
CA THR A 286 5.96 38.02 -7.20
C THR A 286 5.22 38.34 -5.91
#